data_AF-A0A542IB38-F1
#
_entry.id   AF-A0A542IB38-F1
#
_cell.length_a   1.000
_cell.length_b   1.000
_cell.length_c   1.000
_cell.angle_alpha   90.00
_cell.angle_beta   90.00
_cell.angle_gamma   90.00
#
_symmetry.space_group_name_H-M   'P 1'
#
loop_
_entity.id
_entity.type
_entity.pdbx_description
1 polymer ?
#
loop_
_entity_poly.entity_id
_entity_poly.type
_entity_poly.pdbx_seq_one_letter_code
_entity_poly.pdbx_strand_id
1 'polypeptide(L)'
;MSDKVRVAAVQAEPVWLDIDGTTEKTVHLIAEAAAGGADLVAFPETWIPGYPVFLWSYPVYEQMQFVARYHANSPRIDGPQIAKIREAAKQYSITVVVGFSEKDGGSLYMSQAVIGPDGEIIQHRRKLKPTHAERTLFGEGDGSSIKVLDTSLGRVGALQCFEHLQPLTKYAMYAQNEQIHVAGWPCLGILGNVPALSPESIMACSQTYALEGSAFVITATQIMSDDGALKFPTADGGPTPVYTGGGGYARVYGPHSGLITEPLDPTEEGIVYADLDLADIDLAKNTVDPAGHYARADVTRLIFDDTPRTPVIRRSTMPKAPTQTQSSFEADLQWDEASEAEASAHV
;
A
#
# COMPACT_ATOMS: atom_id res chain seq x y z
N MET A 1 19.52 -20.90 8.75
CA MET A 1 18.56 -20.33 9.71
C MET A 1 17.19 -20.85 9.25
N SER A 2 16.17 -20.90 10.10
CA SER A 2 14.85 -21.31 9.59
C SER A 2 14.33 -20.19 8.70
N ASP A 3 14.31 -20.36 7.38
CA ASP A 3 13.78 -19.39 6.40
C ASP A 3 12.24 -19.34 6.42
N LYS A 4 11.64 -19.70 7.57
CA LYS A 4 10.20 -19.77 7.78
C LYS A 4 9.74 -18.56 8.58
N VAL A 5 8.76 -17.86 8.04
CA VAL A 5 8.14 -16.67 8.65
C VAL A 5 6.66 -16.96 8.83
N ARG A 6 6.12 -16.80 10.03
CA ARG A 6 4.69 -16.93 10.27
C ARG A 6 4.02 -15.58 10.17
N VAL A 7 2.96 -15.49 9.38
CA VAL A 7 2.25 -14.23 9.12
C VAL A 7 0.78 -14.33 9.48
N ALA A 8 0.20 -13.19 9.83
CA ALA A 8 -1.19 -13.04 10.21
C ALA A 8 -1.86 -11.96 9.34
N ALA A 9 -2.99 -12.29 8.72
CA ALA A 9 -3.84 -11.37 7.98
C ALA A 9 -5.15 -11.13 8.76
N VAL A 10 -5.40 -9.87 9.12
CA VAL A 10 -6.59 -9.50 9.89
C VAL A 10 -7.81 -9.38 8.98
N GLN A 11 -8.90 -10.01 9.41
CA GLN A 11 -10.26 -9.78 8.94
C GLN A 11 -11.11 -9.33 10.12
N ALA A 12 -11.42 -8.04 10.20
CA ALA A 12 -12.15 -7.51 11.36
C ALA A 12 -12.95 -6.27 11.00
N GLU A 13 -13.90 -5.90 11.85
CA GLU A 13 -14.64 -4.64 11.76
C GLU A 13 -13.96 -3.57 12.62
N PRO A 14 -13.65 -2.36 12.11
CA PRO A 14 -13.14 -1.29 12.97
C PRO A 14 -14.24 -0.80 13.92
N VAL A 15 -13.86 -0.11 14.98
CA VAL A 15 -14.86 0.64 15.77
C VAL A 15 -15.14 1.94 15.00
N TRP A 16 -16.12 1.89 14.10
CA TRP A 16 -16.38 2.95 13.13
C TRP A 16 -16.46 4.35 13.75
N LEU A 17 -15.66 5.26 13.22
CA LEU A 17 -15.60 6.66 13.66
C LEU A 17 -15.25 6.83 15.14
N ASP A 18 -14.48 5.88 15.68
CA ASP A 18 -13.90 5.89 17.02
C ASP A 18 -12.43 5.47 16.93
N ILE A 19 -11.57 6.48 16.95
CA ILE A 19 -10.12 6.32 16.82
C ILE A 19 -9.54 5.53 18.00
N ASP A 20 -10.02 5.77 19.23
CA ASP A 20 -9.48 5.14 20.42
C ASP A 20 -9.99 3.70 20.52
N GLY A 21 -11.27 3.47 20.26
CA GLY A 21 -11.87 2.13 20.19
C GLY A 21 -11.18 1.24 19.15
N THR A 22 -10.92 1.77 17.95
CA THR A 22 -10.20 1.01 16.92
C THR A 22 -8.73 0.79 17.30
N THR A 23 -8.09 1.75 17.97
CA THR A 23 -6.71 1.60 18.47
C THR A 23 -6.61 0.47 19.50
N GLU A 24 -7.51 0.43 20.49
CA GLU A 24 -7.53 -0.64 21.49
C GLU A 24 -7.81 -2.01 20.85
N LYS A 25 -8.74 -2.07 19.89
CA LYS A 25 -8.98 -3.30 19.10
C LYS A 25 -7.73 -3.73 18.32
N THR A 26 -6.98 -2.78 17.76
CA THR A 26 -5.73 -3.05 17.05
C THR A 26 -4.69 -3.67 18.00
N VAL A 27 -4.52 -3.11 19.20
CA VAL A 27 -3.60 -3.65 20.21
C VAL A 27 -3.99 -5.07 20.62
N HIS A 28 -5.29 -5.33 20.78
CA HIS A 28 -5.79 -6.68 21.08
C HIS A 28 -5.47 -7.68 19.97
N LEU A 29 -5.73 -7.32 18.71
CA LEU A 29 -5.44 -8.17 17.55
C LEU A 29 -3.94 -8.41 17.35
N ILE A 30 -3.08 -7.43 17.70
CA ILE A 30 -1.62 -7.63 17.74
C ILE A 30 -1.25 -8.69 18.78
N ALA A 31 -1.82 -8.61 19.98
CA ALA A 31 -1.59 -9.57 21.05
C ALA A 31 -2.06 -10.98 20.65
N GLU A 32 -3.22 -11.09 20.02
CA GLU A 32 -3.77 -12.35 19.50
C GLU A 32 -2.87 -12.95 18.41
N ALA A 33 -2.44 -12.14 17.43
CA ALA A 33 -1.54 -12.58 16.37
C ALA A 33 -0.21 -13.11 16.93
N ALA A 34 0.37 -12.40 17.91
CA ALA A 34 1.59 -12.83 18.57
C ALA A 34 1.39 -14.12 19.38
N ALA A 35 0.25 -14.27 20.06
CA ALA A 35 -0.10 -15.53 20.74
C ALA A 35 -0.30 -16.69 19.75
N GLY A 36 -0.74 -16.39 18.53
CA GLY A 36 -0.77 -17.31 17.39
C GLY A 36 0.60 -17.58 16.74
N GLY A 37 1.68 -17.02 17.30
CA GLY A 37 3.06 -17.20 16.86
C GLY A 37 3.47 -16.41 15.62
N ALA A 38 2.68 -15.40 15.20
CA ALA A 38 3.01 -14.61 14.03
C ALA A 38 4.20 -13.68 14.28
N ASP A 39 5.10 -13.61 13.29
CA ASP A 39 6.22 -12.66 13.22
C ASP A 39 5.79 -11.32 12.61
N LEU A 40 4.74 -11.35 11.77
CA LEU A 40 4.15 -10.18 11.13
C LEU A 40 2.62 -10.25 11.16
N VAL A 41 1.97 -9.14 11.50
CA VAL A 41 0.52 -8.96 11.41
C VAL A 41 0.15 -7.80 10.47
N ALA A 42 -0.73 -8.08 9.50
CA ALA A 42 -1.22 -7.14 8.52
C ALA A 42 -2.66 -6.71 8.83
N PHE A 43 -2.89 -5.40 8.89
CA PHE A 43 -4.21 -4.80 9.06
C PHE A 43 -4.75 -4.22 7.75
N PRO A 44 -6.09 -4.07 7.65
CA PRO A 44 -6.75 -3.56 6.44
C PRO A 44 -6.36 -2.13 6.03
N GLU A 45 -6.71 -1.76 4.79
CA GLU A 45 -6.58 -0.39 4.28
C GLU A 45 -7.44 0.57 5.08
N THR A 46 -6.91 1.73 5.48
CA THR A 46 -7.66 2.75 6.23
C THR A 46 -8.40 2.15 7.44
N TRP A 47 -7.73 1.23 8.15
CA TRP A 47 -8.29 0.50 9.30
C TRP A 47 -8.70 1.45 10.42
N ILE A 48 -7.92 2.50 10.69
CA ILE A 48 -8.24 3.51 11.72
C ILE A 48 -8.67 4.82 11.03
N PRO A 49 -9.89 5.36 11.29
CA PRO A 49 -10.98 4.86 12.16
C PRO A 49 -12.02 4.00 11.41
N GLY A 50 -11.59 3.34 10.34
CA GLY A 50 -12.43 2.65 9.37
C GLY A 50 -12.50 3.39 8.05
N TYR A 51 -12.74 2.64 6.98
CA TYR A 51 -12.89 3.21 5.64
C TYR A 51 -14.08 4.21 5.60
N PRO A 52 -13.95 5.38 4.96
CA PRO A 52 -15.00 6.41 4.96
C PRO A 52 -16.13 6.04 3.99
N VAL A 53 -17.02 5.15 4.43
CA VAL A 53 -18.16 4.62 3.66
C VAL A 53 -19.01 5.72 3.05
N PHE A 54 -19.21 6.82 3.79
CA PHE A 54 -20.02 7.96 3.37
C PHE A 54 -19.59 8.57 2.02
N LEU A 55 -18.35 8.38 1.57
CA LEU A 55 -17.89 8.84 0.25
C LEU A 55 -18.63 8.17 -0.90
N TRP A 56 -19.14 6.95 -0.68
CA TRP A 56 -19.88 6.15 -1.66
C TRP A 56 -21.39 6.20 -1.44
N SER A 57 -21.83 6.61 -0.25
CA SER A 57 -23.23 6.59 0.16
C SER A 57 -24.00 7.87 -0.13
N TYR A 58 -23.32 9.02 -0.19
CA TYR A 58 -23.98 10.33 -0.28
C TYR A 58 -23.46 11.15 -1.46
N PRO A 59 -24.29 12.04 -2.03
CA PRO A 59 -23.81 13.10 -2.91
C PRO A 59 -22.72 13.93 -2.22
N VAL A 60 -21.70 14.35 -2.97
CA VAL A 60 -20.51 15.04 -2.42
C VAL A 60 -20.89 16.24 -1.51
N TYR A 61 -21.90 17.01 -1.89
CA TYR A 61 -22.37 18.15 -1.09
C TYR A 61 -22.90 17.76 0.31
N GLU A 62 -23.52 16.59 0.44
CA GLU A 62 -24.12 16.11 1.69
C GLU A 62 -23.11 15.38 2.59
N GLN A 63 -21.93 15.02 2.06
CA GLN A 63 -20.87 14.34 2.83
C GLN A 63 -20.28 15.23 3.93
N MET A 64 -20.44 16.56 3.84
CA MET A 64 -19.88 17.54 4.77
C MET A 64 -20.20 17.27 6.25
N GLN A 65 -21.35 16.67 6.54
CA GLN A 65 -21.75 16.29 7.90
C GLN A 65 -20.82 15.26 8.57
N PHE A 66 -20.12 14.44 7.77
CA PHE A 66 -19.19 13.42 8.27
C PHE A 66 -17.74 13.92 8.37
N VAL A 67 -17.38 14.94 7.58
CA VAL A 67 -15.97 15.37 7.39
C VAL A 67 -15.32 15.75 8.73
N ALA A 68 -15.94 16.64 9.52
CA ALA A 68 -15.35 17.09 10.78
C ALA A 68 -15.14 15.93 11.78
N ARG A 69 -16.12 15.03 11.88
CA ARG A 69 -16.04 13.84 12.75
C ARG A 69 -14.96 12.87 12.26
N TYR A 70 -14.86 12.65 10.96
CA TYR A 70 -13.85 11.77 10.37
C TYR A 70 -12.43 12.34 10.58
N HIS A 71 -12.24 13.65 10.38
CA HIS A 71 -10.99 14.35 10.71
C HIS A 71 -10.62 14.30 12.20
N ALA A 72 -11.59 14.27 13.10
CA ALA A 72 -11.33 14.15 14.54
C ALA A 72 -10.87 12.73 14.91
N ASN A 73 -11.26 11.73 14.13
CA ASN A 73 -10.93 10.32 14.35
C ASN A 73 -9.79 9.82 13.45
N SER A 74 -9.12 10.70 12.72
CA SER A 74 -7.97 10.36 11.88
C SER A 74 -6.67 10.59 12.67
N PRO A 75 -5.87 9.55 12.98
CA PRO A 75 -4.63 9.70 13.72
C PRO A 75 -3.57 10.49 12.95
N ARG A 76 -2.66 11.13 13.68
CA ARG A 76 -1.38 11.59 13.11
C ARG A 76 -0.36 10.48 13.25
N ILE A 77 0.63 10.41 12.35
CA ILE A 77 1.73 9.43 12.44
C ILE A 77 2.53 9.56 13.75
N ASP A 78 2.66 10.77 14.28
CA ASP A 78 3.31 11.10 15.55
C ASP A 78 2.33 11.16 16.75
N GLY A 79 1.10 10.68 16.56
CA GLY A 79 0.02 10.77 17.53
C GLY A 79 0.03 9.66 18.59
N PRO A 80 -0.74 9.84 19.68
CA PRO A 80 -0.78 8.88 20.79
C PRO A 80 -1.33 7.52 20.38
N GLN A 81 -2.24 7.46 19.39
CA GLN A 81 -2.79 6.19 18.90
C GLN A 81 -1.74 5.35 18.17
N ILE A 82 -0.94 5.95 17.30
CA ILE A 82 0.18 5.26 16.64
C ILE A 82 1.25 4.89 17.67
N ALA A 83 1.51 5.75 18.67
CA ALA A 83 2.43 5.42 19.76
C ALA A 83 1.99 4.17 20.57
N LYS A 84 0.69 4.01 20.84
CA LYS A 84 0.16 2.78 21.48
C LYS A 84 0.40 1.53 20.65
N ILE A 85 0.19 1.62 19.33
CA ILE A 85 0.42 0.50 18.40
C ILE A 85 1.91 0.14 18.35
N ARG A 86 2.80 1.14 18.35
CA ARG A 86 4.25 0.94 18.43
C ARG A 86 4.67 0.22 19.72
N GLU A 87 4.10 0.62 20.85
CA GLU A 87 4.37 -0.05 22.13
C GLU A 87 3.88 -1.51 22.12
N ALA A 88 2.71 -1.77 21.52
CA ALA A 88 2.22 -3.14 21.36
C ALA A 88 3.14 -3.97 20.46
N ALA A 89 3.57 -3.45 19.31
CA ALA A 89 4.52 -4.12 18.41
C ALA A 89 5.81 -4.52 19.15
N LYS A 90 6.34 -3.60 19.96
CA LYS A 90 7.51 -3.83 20.82
C LYS A 90 7.27 -4.86 21.90
N GLN A 91 6.18 -4.72 22.65
CA GLN A 91 5.79 -5.58 23.76
C GLN A 91 5.67 -7.05 23.30
N TYR A 92 5.09 -7.25 22.12
CA TYR A 92 4.86 -8.58 21.55
C TYR A 92 5.94 -9.02 20.57
N SER A 93 6.97 -8.19 20.33
CA SER A 93 8.08 -8.46 19.42
C SER A 93 7.63 -8.90 18.01
N ILE A 94 6.62 -8.21 17.48
CA ILE A 94 5.96 -8.53 16.21
C ILE A 94 6.00 -7.34 15.26
N THR A 95 6.24 -7.61 13.97
CA THR A 95 6.15 -6.58 12.92
C THR A 95 4.68 -6.27 12.63
N VAL A 96 4.30 -5.00 12.58
CA VAL A 96 2.92 -4.56 12.33
C VAL A 96 2.85 -3.75 11.06
N VAL A 97 1.97 -4.13 10.13
CA VAL A 97 1.62 -3.31 8.97
C VAL A 97 0.20 -2.79 9.13
N VAL A 98 0.04 -1.49 9.35
CA VAL A 98 -1.26 -0.88 9.69
C VAL A 98 -1.65 0.24 8.72
N GLY A 99 -2.87 0.14 8.17
CA GLY A 99 -3.49 1.19 7.35
C GLY A 99 -4.31 2.16 8.21
N PHE A 100 -4.30 3.45 7.90
CA PHE A 100 -5.08 4.45 8.63
C PHE A 100 -5.33 5.71 7.80
N SER A 101 -6.39 6.43 8.15
CA SER A 101 -6.62 7.81 7.69
C SER A 101 -5.68 8.72 8.46
N GLU A 102 -4.60 9.17 7.83
CA GLU A 102 -3.63 10.06 8.44
C GLU A 102 -4.12 11.50 8.40
N LYS A 103 -4.12 12.16 9.55
CA LYS A 103 -4.25 13.61 9.64
C LYS A 103 -2.88 14.28 9.65
N ASP A 104 -2.66 15.16 8.68
CA ASP A 104 -1.48 16.03 8.62
C ASP A 104 -1.93 17.48 8.36
N GLY A 105 -1.79 18.30 9.40
CA GLY A 105 -2.41 19.62 9.48
C GLY A 105 -3.93 19.54 9.29
N GLY A 106 -4.42 20.22 8.24
CA GLY A 106 -5.82 20.25 7.86
C GLY A 106 -6.21 19.24 6.78
N SER A 107 -5.29 18.39 6.30
CA SER A 107 -5.53 17.42 5.22
C SER A 107 -5.60 16.00 5.77
N LEU A 108 -6.25 15.10 5.02
CA LEU A 108 -6.22 13.66 5.26
C LEU A 108 -5.49 12.93 4.14
N TYR A 109 -4.83 11.83 4.49
CA TYR A 109 -4.16 10.94 3.55
C TYR A 109 -4.48 9.48 3.87
N MET A 110 -4.53 8.63 2.86
CA MET A 110 -4.63 7.19 3.06
C MET A 110 -3.21 6.67 3.29
N SER A 111 -2.93 6.29 4.53
CA SER A 111 -1.57 5.97 4.94
C SER A 111 -1.43 4.52 5.37
N GLN A 112 -0.20 4.04 5.30
CA GLN A 112 0.21 2.72 5.77
C GLN A 112 1.54 2.88 6.50
N ALA A 113 1.67 2.26 7.67
CA ALA A 113 2.93 2.22 8.41
C ALA A 113 3.40 0.76 8.58
N VAL A 114 4.70 0.55 8.43
CA VAL A 114 5.39 -0.68 8.82
C VAL A 114 6.14 -0.36 10.11
N ILE A 115 5.78 -1.05 11.18
CA ILE A 115 6.35 -0.90 12.51
C ILE A 115 7.12 -2.17 12.84
N GLY A 116 8.40 -2.02 13.19
CA GLY A 116 9.27 -3.12 13.54
C GLY A 116 8.93 -3.76 14.89
N PRO A 117 9.50 -4.95 15.17
CA PRO A 117 9.31 -5.64 16.45
C PRO A 117 9.95 -4.92 17.64
N ASP A 118 10.73 -3.87 17.40
CA ASP A 118 11.28 -2.95 18.40
C ASP A 118 10.37 -1.72 18.66
N GLY A 119 9.27 -1.61 17.92
CA GLY A 119 8.34 -0.49 17.97
C GLY A 119 8.75 0.70 17.10
N GLU A 120 9.82 0.62 16.31
CA GLU A 120 10.20 1.72 15.42
C GLU A 120 9.36 1.74 14.14
N ILE A 121 8.99 2.93 13.65
CA ILE A 121 8.33 3.07 12.35
C ILE A 121 9.40 2.96 11.27
N ILE A 122 9.49 1.79 10.63
CA ILE A 122 10.46 1.50 9.58
C ILE A 122 10.05 2.18 8.28
N GLN A 123 8.75 2.25 8.00
CA GLN A 123 8.20 2.93 6.84
C GLN A 123 6.87 3.61 7.18
N HIS A 124 6.71 4.81 6.64
CA HIS A 124 5.44 5.53 6.58
C HIS A 124 5.20 5.91 5.13
N ARG A 125 4.09 5.47 4.57
CA ARG A 125 3.72 5.73 3.18
C ARG A 125 2.31 6.27 3.07
N ARG A 126 2.08 7.06 2.02
CA ARG A 126 0.77 7.57 1.61
C ARG A 126 0.44 6.98 0.24
N LYS A 127 -0.80 6.54 0.05
CA LYS A 127 -1.32 6.01 -1.22
C LYS A 127 -1.04 7.03 -2.34
N LEU A 128 -0.44 6.59 -3.44
CA LEU A 128 -0.05 7.49 -4.53
C LEU A 128 -1.25 8.20 -5.14
N LYS A 129 -2.36 7.48 -5.29
CA LYS A 129 -3.57 8.01 -5.91
C LYS A 129 -4.82 7.46 -5.23
N PRO A 130 -5.60 8.29 -4.52
CA PRO A 130 -6.92 7.91 -4.06
C PRO A 130 -7.84 7.53 -5.24
N THR A 131 -8.62 6.48 -5.06
CA THR A 131 -9.51 5.90 -6.08
C THR A 131 -10.86 6.61 -6.07
N HIS A 132 -11.29 7.11 -7.24
CA HIS A 132 -12.66 7.60 -7.45
C HIS A 132 -13.13 8.58 -6.34
N ALA A 133 -14.13 8.19 -5.54
CA ALA A 133 -14.75 9.02 -4.51
C ALA A 133 -13.77 9.41 -3.38
N GLU A 134 -12.72 8.61 -3.15
CA GLU A 134 -11.68 8.89 -2.16
C GLU A 134 -10.99 10.24 -2.41
N ARG A 135 -10.94 10.72 -3.66
CA ARG A 135 -10.34 12.00 -4.05
C ARG A 135 -11.07 13.23 -3.51
N THR A 136 -12.29 13.06 -3.03
CA THR A 136 -13.06 14.14 -2.41
C THR A 136 -12.59 14.44 -0.99
N LEU A 137 -11.84 13.52 -0.37
CA LEU A 137 -11.41 13.60 1.02
C LEU A 137 -9.89 13.53 1.18
N PHE A 138 -9.21 12.65 0.44
CA PHE A 138 -7.80 12.33 0.65
C PHE A 138 -6.87 13.02 -0.35
N GLY A 139 -5.71 13.45 0.15
CA GLY A 139 -4.57 13.88 -0.64
C GLY A 139 -3.74 12.72 -1.21
N GLU A 140 -2.74 13.06 -2.00
CA GLU A 140 -1.88 12.12 -2.73
C GLU A 140 -0.51 11.97 -2.06
N GLY A 141 0.06 10.75 -2.12
CA GLY A 141 1.45 10.48 -1.77
C GLY A 141 2.43 10.77 -2.92
N ASP A 142 3.70 10.44 -2.70
CA ASP A 142 4.76 10.55 -3.71
C ASP A 142 5.63 9.28 -3.80
N GLY A 143 6.51 9.24 -4.79
CA GLY A 143 7.37 8.09 -5.09
C GLY A 143 8.35 7.72 -3.99
N SER A 144 8.70 8.63 -3.07
CA SER A 144 9.71 8.38 -2.02
C SER A 144 9.32 7.31 -1.02
N SER A 145 8.03 6.96 -1.00
CA SER A 145 7.45 5.97 -0.09
C SER A 145 7.18 4.61 -0.75
N ILE A 146 7.46 4.44 -2.05
CA ILE A 146 7.40 3.16 -2.77
C ILE A 146 8.73 2.44 -2.59
N LYS A 147 8.82 1.69 -1.48
CA LYS A 147 10.03 1.00 -1.04
C LYS A 147 9.74 -0.40 -0.54
N VAL A 148 10.67 -1.31 -0.80
CA VAL A 148 10.77 -2.62 -0.15
C VAL A 148 11.83 -2.53 0.94
N LEU A 149 11.51 -3.04 2.13
CA LEU A 149 12.31 -2.92 3.35
C LEU A 149 13.07 -4.21 3.60
N ASP A 150 14.39 -4.12 3.80
CA ASP A 150 15.16 -5.24 4.36
C ASP A 150 14.88 -5.35 5.87
N THR A 151 14.29 -6.48 6.28
CA THR A 151 13.94 -6.76 7.68
C THR A 151 14.51 -8.11 8.12
N SER A 152 14.40 -8.44 9.41
CA SER A 152 14.73 -9.77 9.91
C SER A 152 13.83 -10.88 9.36
N LEU A 153 12.68 -10.52 8.77
CA LEU A 153 11.72 -11.44 8.15
C LEU A 153 11.94 -11.60 6.64
N GLY A 154 13.01 -11.00 6.09
CA GLY A 154 13.21 -10.86 4.65
C GLY A 154 12.74 -9.50 4.13
N ARG A 155 12.56 -9.41 2.81
CA ARG A 155 12.19 -8.16 2.13
C ARG A 155 10.69 -7.93 2.10
N VAL A 156 10.23 -6.95 2.88
CA VAL A 156 8.81 -6.64 3.08
C VAL A 156 8.43 -5.36 2.33
N GLY A 157 7.36 -5.39 1.56
CA GLY A 157 6.74 -4.19 1.02
C GLY A 157 5.23 -4.18 1.22
N ALA A 158 4.61 -3.05 0.91
CA ALA A 158 3.19 -2.86 1.14
C ALA A 158 2.57 -1.85 0.16
N LEU A 159 1.37 -2.16 -0.31
CA LEU A 159 0.54 -1.29 -1.15
C LEU A 159 -0.92 -1.37 -0.69
N GLN A 160 -1.75 -0.44 -1.19
CA GLN A 160 -3.17 -0.38 -0.85
C GLN A 160 -4.05 -0.31 -2.10
N CYS A 161 -5.15 -1.07 -2.08
CA CYS A 161 -6.22 -0.99 -3.07
C CYS A 161 -5.72 -1.06 -4.53
N PHE A 162 -6.12 -0.11 -5.39
CA PHE A 162 -5.76 -0.09 -6.80
C PHE A 162 -4.34 0.38 -7.13
N GLU A 163 -3.48 0.57 -6.14
CA GLU A 163 -2.04 0.56 -6.41
C GLU A 163 -1.60 -0.78 -7.02
N HIS A 164 -2.27 -1.88 -6.66
CA HIS A 164 -2.07 -3.21 -7.25
C HIS A 164 -2.52 -3.33 -8.73
N LEU A 165 -3.23 -2.32 -9.27
CA LEU A 165 -3.53 -2.25 -10.71
C LEU A 165 -2.51 -1.43 -11.50
N GLN A 166 -1.64 -0.66 -10.84
CA GLN A 166 -0.69 0.22 -11.53
C GLN A 166 0.57 -0.56 -11.96
N PRO A 167 0.77 -0.86 -13.25
CA PRO A 167 1.86 -1.75 -13.67
C PRO A 167 3.24 -1.20 -13.34
N LEU A 168 3.43 0.12 -13.44
CA LEU A 168 4.72 0.77 -13.14
C LEU A 168 5.02 0.77 -11.64
N THR A 169 4.01 0.98 -10.79
CA THR A 169 4.18 0.89 -9.32
C THR A 169 4.52 -0.52 -8.90
N LYS A 170 3.80 -1.53 -9.44
CA LYS A 170 4.11 -2.94 -9.21
C LYS A 170 5.53 -3.29 -9.65
N TYR A 171 5.92 -2.91 -10.87
CA TYR A 171 7.27 -3.17 -11.38
C TYR A 171 8.35 -2.50 -10.52
N ALA A 172 8.11 -1.29 -10.01
CA ALA A 172 9.03 -0.62 -9.08
C ALA A 172 9.23 -1.42 -7.78
N MET A 173 8.19 -2.08 -7.26
CA MET A 173 8.30 -2.98 -6.10
C MET A 173 9.05 -4.28 -6.46
N TYR A 174 8.72 -4.89 -7.60
CA TYR A 174 9.38 -6.11 -8.07
C TYR A 174 10.88 -5.92 -8.29
N ALA A 175 11.29 -4.79 -8.86
CA ALA A 175 12.69 -4.46 -9.10
C ALA A 175 13.51 -4.26 -7.82
N GLN A 176 12.84 -4.07 -6.68
CA GLN A 176 13.46 -4.04 -5.36
C GLN A 176 13.50 -5.43 -4.69
N ASN A 177 13.20 -6.50 -5.45
CA ASN A 177 13.29 -7.89 -5.04
C ASN A 177 12.38 -8.29 -3.87
N GLU A 178 11.21 -7.69 -3.75
CA GLU A 178 10.21 -8.02 -2.72
C GLU A 178 10.00 -9.53 -2.54
N GLN A 179 9.83 -9.95 -1.27
CA GLN A 179 9.61 -11.35 -0.89
C GLN A 179 8.25 -11.54 -0.20
N ILE A 180 7.89 -10.62 0.70
CA ILE A 180 6.62 -10.60 1.42
C ILE A 180 5.93 -9.28 1.12
N HIS A 181 4.72 -9.35 0.58
CA HIS A 181 3.91 -8.19 0.22
C HIS A 181 2.67 -8.12 1.10
N VAL A 182 2.42 -6.95 1.70
CA VAL A 182 1.16 -6.69 2.42
C VAL A 182 0.22 -5.86 1.55
N ALA A 183 -0.89 -6.48 1.15
CA ALA A 183 -1.96 -5.88 0.40
C ALA A 183 -3.09 -5.44 1.35
N GLY A 184 -3.18 -4.14 1.61
CA GLY A 184 -4.29 -3.56 2.35
C GLY A 184 -5.49 -3.32 1.45
N TRP A 185 -6.65 -3.85 1.84
CA TRP A 185 -7.94 -3.64 1.15
C TRP A 185 -9.01 -3.08 2.10
N PRO A 186 -10.01 -2.35 1.57
CA PRO A 186 -11.03 -1.73 2.39
C PRO A 186 -12.10 -2.77 2.77
N CYS A 187 -13.25 -2.33 3.30
CA CYS A 187 -14.40 -3.21 3.43
C CYS A 187 -14.96 -3.55 2.05
N LEU A 188 -15.04 -4.85 1.71
CA LEU A 188 -15.58 -5.26 0.40
C LEU A 188 -17.11 -5.38 0.41
N GLY A 189 -17.71 -5.37 1.60
CA GLY A 189 -19.16 -5.39 1.83
C GLY A 189 -19.85 -4.05 1.57
N ILE A 190 -19.15 -3.05 1.03
CA ILE A 190 -19.71 -1.74 0.64
C ILE A 190 -19.39 -1.35 -0.81
N LEU A 191 -18.67 -2.20 -1.53
CA LEU A 191 -18.18 -1.92 -2.89
C LEU A 191 -18.78 -2.87 -3.94
N GLY A 192 -19.58 -3.85 -3.52
CA GLY A 192 -20.12 -4.90 -4.39
C GLY A 192 -20.97 -4.40 -5.57
N ASN A 193 -21.52 -3.19 -5.46
CA ASN A 193 -22.32 -2.56 -6.53
C ASN A 193 -21.45 -1.96 -7.66
N VAL A 194 -20.13 -1.92 -7.51
CA VAL A 194 -19.19 -1.49 -8.55
C VAL A 194 -18.44 -2.73 -9.04
N PRO A 195 -18.68 -3.23 -10.27
CA PRO A 195 -18.11 -4.51 -10.72
C PRO A 195 -16.58 -4.59 -10.62
N ALA A 196 -15.88 -3.49 -10.90
CA ALA A 196 -14.41 -3.43 -10.80
C ALA A 196 -13.89 -3.51 -9.35
N LEU A 197 -14.74 -3.23 -8.36
CA LEU A 197 -14.44 -3.32 -6.94
C LEU A 197 -15.09 -4.55 -6.29
N SER A 198 -15.52 -5.52 -7.10
CA SER A 198 -16.03 -6.79 -6.58
C SER A 198 -14.94 -7.54 -5.82
N PRO A 199 -15.30 -8.39 -4.84
CA PRO A 199 -14.34 -9.24 -4.16
C PRO A 199 -13.52 -10.10 -5.12
N GLU A 200 -14.14 -10.62 -6.18
CA GLU A 200 -13.45 -11.39 -7.23
C GLU A 200 -12.34 -10.57 -7.90
N SER A 201 -12.67 -9.35 -8.37
CA SER A 201 -11.71 -8.47 -9.05
C SER A 201 -10.56 -8.06 -8.12
N ILE A 202 -10.87 -7.76 -6.86
CA ILE A 202 -9.91 -7.33 -5.86
C ILE A 202 -8.98 -8.48 -5.45
N MET A 203 -9.52 -9.69 -5.22
CA MET A 203 -8.70 -10.87 -4.93
C MET A 203 -7.84 -11.27 -6.14
N ALA A 204 -8.35 -11.10 -7.37
CA ALA A 204 -7.55 -11.31 -8.58
C ALA A 204 -6.35 -10.35 -8.65
N CYS A 205 -6.48 -9.11 -8.16
CA CYS A 205 -5.35 -8.18 -8.06
C CYS A 205 -4.26 -8.71 -7.12
N SER A 206 -4.62 -9.13 -5.89
CA SER A 206 -3.66 -9.72 -4.94
C SER A 206 -3.02 -10.99 -5.49
N GLN A 207 -3.82 -11.88 -6.09
CA GLN A 207 -3.34 -13.14 -6.66
C GLN A 207 -2.39 -12.91 -7.84
N THR A 208 -2.73 -11.96 -8.72
CA THR A 208 -1.88 -11.59 -9.86
C THR A 208 -0.59 -10.94 -9.38
N TYR A 209 -0.63 -10.12 -8.33
CA TYR A 209 0.57 -9.54 -7.73
C TYR A 209 1.53 -10.63 -7.25
N ALA A 210 1.02 -11.68 -6.60
CA ALA A 210 1.81 -12.81 -6.14
C ALA A 210 2.52 -13.51 -7.30
N LEU A 211 1.80 -13.75 -8.42
CA LEU A 211 2.35 -14.37 -9.62
C LEU A 211 3.39 -13.48 -10.31
N GLU A 212 3.03 -12.24 -10.60
CA GLU A 212 3.87 -11.30 -11.35
C GLU A 212 5.16 -11.01 -10.59
N GLY A 213 5.08 -10.78 -9.28
CA GLY A 213 6.23 -10.48 -8.43
C GLY A 213 7.01 -11.70 -7.94
N SER A 214 6.43 -12.90 -8.06
CA SER A 214 6.93 -14.12 -7.40
C SER A 214 7.19 -13.89 -5.91
N ALA A 215 6.18 -13.35 -5.21
CA ALA A 215 6.24 -12.98 -3.79
C ALA A 215 5.04 -13.54 -3.03
N PHE A 216 5.19 -13.76 -1.72
CA PHE A 216 4.04 -14.04 -0.86
C PHE A 216 3.19 -12.79 -0.72
N VAL A 217 1.86 -12.92 -0.81
CA VAL A 217 0.94 -11.79 -0.67
C VAL A 217 -0.03 -12.03 0.48
N ILE A 218 0.06 -11.17 1.49
CA ILE A 218 -0.80 -11.15 2.67
C ILE A 218 -1.90 -10.13 2.43
N THR A 219 -3.14 -10.60 2.33
CA THR A 219 -4.31 -9.75 2.04
C THR A 219 -5.12 -9.58 3.32
N ALA A 220 -5.25 -8.34 3.80
CA ALA A 220 -6.07 -7.99 4.96
C ALA A 220 -7.25 -7.11 4.54
N THR A 221 -8.43 -7.35 5.12
CA THR A 221 -9.70 -6.73 4.71
C THR A 221 -10.54 -6.32 5.91
N GLN A 222 -11.24 -5.19 5.82
CA GLN A 222 -12.27 -4.86 6.82
C GLN A 222 -13.53 -5.68 6.55
N ILE A 223 -14.32 -5.92 7.59
CA ILE A 223 -15.72 -6.35 7.45
C ILE A 223 -16.65 -5.22 7.91
N MET A 224 -17.91 -5.34 7.56
CA MET A 224 -18.98 -4.49 8.09
C MET A 224 -20.14 -5.38 8.54
N SER A 225 -20.62 -5.12 9.75
CA SER A 225 -21.84 -5.69 10.28
C SER A 225 -23.03 -4.79 9.96
N ASP A 226 -24.24 -5.30 10.20
CA ASP A 226 -25.47 -4.52 10.08
C ASP A 226 -25.46 -3.30 11.01
N ASP A 227 -24.89 -3.43 12.21
CA ASP A 227 -24.70 -2.31 13.16
C ASP A 227 -23.67 -1.29 12.67
N GLY A 228 -22.61 -1.74 12.00
CA GLY A 228 -21.64 -0.88 11.35
C GLY A 228 -22.24 -0.07 10.21
N ALA A 229 -23.09 -0.70 9.40
CA ALA A 229 -23.79 -0.05 8.30
C ALA A 229 -24.70 1.10 8.78
N LEU A 230 -25.26 1.01 9.99
CA LEU A 230 -26.07 2.06 10.63
C LEU A 230 -25.25 3.27 11.10
N LYS A 231 -23.92 3.20 11.11
CA LYS A 231 -23.06 4.37 11.41
C LYS A 231 -23.02 5.39 10.28
N PHE A 232 -23.50 5.01 9.10
CA PHE A 232 -23.60 5.86 7.92
C PHE A 232 -25.04 5.84 7.37
N PRO A 233 -26.03 6.32 8.13
CA PRO A 233 -27.44 6.00 7.91
C PRO A 233 -28.10 6.83 6.81
N THR A 234 -28.97 6.21 6.01
CA THR A 234 -29.84 6.92 5.06
C THR A 234 -30.70 7.98 5.75
N ALA A 235 -31.31 8.88 4.97
CA ALA A 235 -32.12 9.98 5.52
C ALA A 235 -33.29 9.52 6.41
N ASP A 236 -33.80 8.31 6.21
CA ASP A 236 -34.84 7.65 7.00
C ASP A 236 -34.30 6.80 8.18
N GLY A 237 -32.98 6.79 8.40
CA GLY A 237 -32.33 6.07 9.49
C GLY A 237 -31.97 4.61 9.20
N GLY A 238 -32.13 4.16 7.95
CA GLY A 238 -31.72 2.84 7.47
C GLY A 238 -30.20 2.70 7.31
N PRO A 239 -29.69 1.48 7.04
CA PRO A 239 -28.26 1.25 6.82
C PRO A 239 -27.77 1.96 5.55
N THR A 240 -26.46 2.20 5.48
CA THR A 240 -25.83 2.76 4.28
C THR A 240 -26.26 2.04 2.99
N PRO A 241 -26.64 2.78 1.92
CA PRO A 241 -27.25 2.18 0.72
C PRO A 241 -26.29 1.32 -0.10
N VAL A 242 -24.99 1.40 0.18
CA VAL A 242 -23.95 0.65 -0.52
C VAL A 242 -23.59 -0.66 0.18
N TYR A 243 -24.12 -0.92 1.38
CA TYR A 243 -23.81 -2.12 2.13
C TYR A 243 -24.48 -3.36 1.55
N THR A 244 -23.70 -4.42 1.36
CA THR A 244 -24.08 -5.70 0.77
C THR A 244 -23.82 -6.89 1.69
N GLY A 245 -23.48 -6.66 2.96
CA GLY A 245 -23.17 -7.72 3.93
C GLY A 245 -21.68 -8.08 3.99
N GLY A 246 -21.15 -8.21 5.22
CA GLY A 246 -19.81 -8.74 5.48
C GLY A 246 -18.69 -7.92 4.83
N GLY A 247 -17.90 -8.54 3.97
CA GLY A 247 -16.79 -7.90 3.24
C GLY A 247 -15.41 -8.45 3.55
N GLY A 248 -15.34 -9.51 4.34
CA GLY A 248 -14.11 -10.19 4.70
C GLY A 248 -13.59 -11.11 3.60
N TYR A 249 -12.35 -10.90 3.17
CA TYR A 249 -11.66 -11.76 2.21
C TYR A 249 -10.18 -11.94 2.58
N ALA A 250 -9.81 -11.86 3.86
CA ALA A 250 -8.42 -12.01 4.26
C ALA A 250 -7.88 -13.40 3.90
N ARG A 251 -6.63 -13.44 3.42
CA ARG A 251 -5.98 -14.66 2.91
C ARG A 251 -4.51 -14.43 2.61
N VAL A 252 -3.77 -15.51 2.36
CA VAL A 252 -2.39 -15.46 1.90
C VAL A 252 -2.20 -16.25 0.60
N TYR A 253 -1.51 -15.65 -0.36
CA TYR A 253 -1.08 -16.31 -1.60
C TYR A 253 0.42 -16.61 -1.54
N GLY A 254 0.80 -17.79 -2.05
CA GLY A 254 2.19 -18.14 -2.31
C GLY A 254 2.74 -17.49 -3.59
N PRO A 255 4.06 -17.53 -3.82
CA PRO A 255 4.72 -16.87 -4.96
C PRO A 255 4.31 -17.44 -6.33
N HIS A 256 3.66 -18.62 -6.35
CA HIS A 256 3.05 -19.20 -7.55
C HIS A 256 1.57 -18.85 -7.71
N SER A 257 1.05 -17.84 -6.98
CA SER A 257 -0.36 -17.41 -6.94
C SER A 257 -1.36 -18.40 -6.34
N GLY A 258 -0.88 -19.56 -5.88
CA GLY A 258 -1.69 -20.52 -5.13
C GLY A 258 -2.14 -19.94 -3.80
N LEU A 259 -3.41 -20.13 -3.45
CA LEU A 259 -3.92 -19.82 -2.12
C LEU A 259 -3.33 -20.84 -1.13
N ILE A 260 -2.68 -20.36 -0.06
CA ILE A 260 -2.02 -21.22 0.95
C ILE A 260 -2.76 -21.25 2.30
N THR A 261 -3.90 -20.56 2.38
CA THR A 261 -4.73 -20.45 3.58
C THR A 261 -6.17 -20.83 3.28
N GLU A 262 -6.87 -21.39 4.25
CA GLU A 262 -8.33 -21.47 4.20
C GLU A 262 -8.94 -20.09 4.47
N PRO A 263 -9.78 -19.54 3.58
CA PRO A 263 -10.46 -18.27 3.83
C PRO A 263 -11.48 -18.39 4.97
N LEU A 264 -11.65 -17.32 5.73
CA LEU A 264 -12.76 -17.17 6.68
C LEU A 264 -14.07 -16.89 5.92
N ASP A 265 -15.21 -17.11 6.60
CA ASP A 265 -16.50 -16.63 6.09
C ASP A 265 -16.46 -15.09 5.94
N PRO A 266 -16.99 -14.51 4.85
CA PRO A 266 -16.94 -13.06 4.64
C PRO A 266 -17.64 -12.20 5.70
N THR A 267 -18.44 -12.81 6.58
CA THR A 267 -19.17 -12.14 7.67
C THR A 267 -18.51 -12.33 9.03
N GLU A 268 -17.50 -13.19 9.15
CA GLU A 268 -16.85 -13.51 10.42
C GLU A 268 -15.58 -12.67 10.64
N GLU A 269 -15.35 -12.24 11.89
CA GLU A 269 -14.05 -11.70 12.28
C GLU A 269 -13.06 -12.81 12.61
N GLY A 270 -11.79 -12.60 12.30
CA GLY A 270 -10.71 -13.49 12.69
C GLY A 270 -9.36 -13.10 12.09
N ILE A 271 -8.36 -13.92 12.39
CA ILE A 271 -7.01 -13.79 11.87
C ILE A 271 -6.68 -15.03 11.06
N VAL A 272 -6.29 -14.84 9.80
CA VAL A 272 -5.80 -15.90 8.93
C VAL A 272 -4.29 -16.03 9.08
N TYR A 273 -3.81 -17.21 9.43
CA TYR A 273 -2.38 -17.49 9.64
C TYR A 273 -1.79 -18.31 8.50
N ALA A 274 -0.54 -18.04 8.14
CA ALA A 274 0.24 -18.86 7.20
C ALA A 274 1.71 -18.94 7.64
N ASP A 275 2.33 -20.10 7.42
CA ASP A 275 3.78 -20.27 7.54
C ASP A 275 4.38 -20.16 6.13
N LEU A 276 5.25 -19.18 5.91
CA LEU A 276 5.88 -18.89 4.62
C LEU A 276 7.28 -19.52 4.60
N ASP A 277 7.60 -20.34 3.60
CA ASP A 277 8.96 -20.79 3.34
C ASP A 277 9.58 -19.89 2.26
N LEU A 278 10.52 -19.02 2.63
CA LEU A 278 11.07 -18.03 1.70
C LEU A 278 11.85 -18.68 0.55
N ALA A 279 12.26 -19.95 0.67
CA ALA A 279 12.90 -20.68 -0.43
C ALA A 279 11.95 -20.92 -1.62
N ASP A 280 10.62 -20.92 -1.41
CA ASP A 280 9.65 -21.08 -2.49
C ASP A 280 9.71 -19.93 -3.51
N ILE A 281 10.20 -18.76 -3.10
CA ILE A 281 10.41 -17.61 -3.99
C ILE A 281 11.49 -17.91 -5.02
N ASP A 282 12.57 -18.60 -4.63
CA ASP A 282 13.65 -18.94 -5.56
C ASP A 282 13.16 -19.93 -6.62
N LEU A 283 12.27 -20.86 -6.25
CA LEU A 283 11.61 -21.77 -7.20
C LEU A 283 10.71 -21.02 -8.20
N ALA A 284 9.94 -20.05 -7.71
CA ALA A 284 9.10 -19.20 -8.56
C ALA A 284 9.93 -18.32 -9.50
N LYS A 285 10.92 -17.59 -8.97
CA LYS A 285 11.79 -16.71 -9.73
C LYS A 285 12.69 -17.44 -10.71
N ASN A 286 13.09 -18.68 -10.43
CA ASN A 286 13.80 -19.52 -11.41
C ASN A 286 12.94 -19.75 -12.67
N THR A 287 11.61 -19.78 -12.54
CA THR A 287 10.71 -19.88 -13.70
C THR A 287 10.57 -18.52 -14.38
N VAL A 288 10.19 -17.48 -13.63
CA VAL A 288 10.02 -16.10 -14.14
C VAL A 288 10.43 -15.09 -13.06
N ASP A 289 11.52 -14.35 -13.28
CA ASP A 289 11.88 -13.19 -12.46
C ASP A 289 11.61 -11.90 -13.26
N PRO A 290 10.52 -11.16 -12.97
CA PRO A 290 10.03 -10.06 -13.82
C PRO A 290 11.00 -8.89 -13.95
N ALA A 291 11.86 -8.68 -12.94
CA ALA A 291 12.84 -7.60 -12.91
C ALA A 291 14.29 -8.10 -13.01
N GLY A 292 14.50 -9.41 -12.90
CA GLY A 292 15.77 -10.08 -13.15
C GLY A 292 15.88 -10.65 -14.57
N HIS A 293 16.08 -11.97 -14.66
CA HIS A 293 16.46 -12.64 -15.93
C HIS A 293 15.38 -12.63 -17.02
N TYR A 294 14.10 -12.42 -16.67
CA TYR A 294 13.02 -12.30 -17.66
C TYR A 294 12.90 -10.89 -18.24
N ALA A 295 13.50 -9.88 -17.58
CA ALA A 295 13.43 -8.49 -18.00
C ALA A 295 14.29 -8.21 -19.26
N ARG A 296 13.83 -7.29 -20.10
CA ARG A 296 14.52 -6.83 -21.33
C ARG A 296 14.88 -5.35 -21.25
N ALA A 297 15.87 -5.03 -20.41
CA ALA A 297 16.32 -3.66 -20.14
C ALA A 297 16.92 -2.93 -21.36
N ASP A 298 17.19 -3.65 -22.44
CA ASP A 298 17.54 -3.15 -23.77
C ASP A 298 16.33 -2.67 -24.58
N VAL A 299 15.12 -3.16 -24.27
CA VAL A 299 13.87 -2.80 -24.95
C VAL A 299 13.03 -1.84 -24.10
N THR A 300 12.78 -2.19 -22.82
CA THR A 300 12.00 -1.37 -21.89
C THR A 300 12.73 -1.21 -20.56
N ARG A 301 12.69 0.00 -20.01
CA ARG A 301 13.27 0.32 -18.71
C ARG A 301 12.35 1.29 -17.96
N LEU A 302 12.18 1.05 -16.66
CA LEU A 302 11.51 2.00 -15.76
C LEU A 302 12.53 2.99 -15.20
N ILE A 303 12.25 4.29 -15.34
CA ILE A 303 12.92 5.35 -14.58
C ILE A 303 12.00 5.71 -13.42
N PHE A 304 12.47 5.48 -12.19
CA PHE A 304 11.69 5.66 -10.98
C PHE A 304 12.21 6.89 -10.21
N ASP A 305 11.36 7.89 -10.03
CA ASP A 305 11.65 9.08 -9.22
C ASP A 305 11.14 8.87 -7.80
N ASP A 306 12.08 8.61 -6.88
CA ASP A 306 11.83 8.41 -5.45
C ASP A 306 12.12 9.68 -4.63
N THR A 307 12.21 10.84 -5.28
CA THR A 307 12.48 12.11 -4.59
C THR A 307 11.24 12.56 -3.82
N PRO A 308 11.34 12.83 -2.50
CA PRO A 308 10.24 13.38 -1.72
C PRO A 308 9.78 14.73 -2.28
N ARG A 309 8.46 14.93 -2.37
CA ARG A 309 7.86 16.17 -2.89
C ARG A 309 7.25 16.95 -1.74
N THR A 310 7.67 18.22 -1.58
CA THR A 310 7.09 19.15 -0.61
C THR A 310 6.58 20.41 -1.31
N PRO A 311 5.46 21.01 -0.86
CA PRO A 311 4.94 22.24 -1.48
C PRO A 311 5.90 23.44 -1.37
N VAL A 312 6.82 23.43 -0.39
CA VAL A 312 7.73 24.54 -0.12
C VAL A 312 9.15 24.01 0.09
N ILE A 313 10.03 24.32 -0.87
CA ILE A 313 11.48 24.10 -0.73
C ILE A 313 12.10 25.39 -0.18
N ARG A 314 12.71 25.31 1.01
CA ARG A 314 13.41 26.47 1.58
C ARG A 314 14.73 26.69 0.84
N ARG A 315 15.02 27.94 0.48
CA ARG A 315 16.28 28.30 -0.20
C ARG A 315 17.53 27.83 0.55
N SER A 316 17.47 27.78 1.89
CA SER A 316 18.57 27.30 2.73
C SER A 316 18.86 25.80 2.60
N THR A 317 17.89 25.01 2.14
CA THR A 317 18.02 23.55 1.96
C THR A 317 18.24 23.15 0.49
N MET A 318 18.24 24.11 -0.44
CA MET A 318 18.57 23.80 -1.83
C MET A 318 20.05 23.49 -1.96
N PRO A 319 20.43 22.43 -2.69
CA PRO A 319 21.82 22.20 -3.08
C PRO A 319 22.37 23.46 -3.74
N LYS A 320 23.57 23.90 -3.34
CA LYS A 320 24.26 24.97 -4.07
C LYS A 320 24.49 24.47 -5.50
N ALA A 321 24.10 25.28 -6.48
CA ALA A 321 24.35 24.96 -7.89
C ALA A 321 25.83 24.61 -8.06
N PRO A 322 26.17 23.53 -8.79
CA PRO A 322 27.56 23.21 -9.08
C PRO A 322 28.18 24.42 -9.79
N THR A 323 29.30 24.90 -9.25
CA THR A 323 30.09 25.96 -9.87
C THR A 323 30.51 25.45 -11.25
N GLN A 324 29.91 25.98 -12.31
CA GLN A 324 30.36 25.68 -13.67
C GLN A 324 31.80 26.17 -13.80
N THR A 325 32.76 25.26 -13.74
CA THR A 325 34.08 25.50 -14.31
C THR A 325 33.87 25.63 -15.82
N GLN A 326 34.08 26.83 -16.35
CA GLN A 326 34.14 27.08 -17.79
C GLN A 326 35.21 26.15 -18.38
N SER A 327 34.78 25.05 -18.98
CA SER A 327 35.61 24.13 -19.74
C SER A 327 35.55 24.58 -21.21
N SER A 328 36.71 24.95 -21.73
CA SER A 328 36.99 25.42 -23.09
C SER A 328 36.40 24.50 -24.17
N PHE A 329 35.33 24.96 -24.83
CA PHE A 329 34.83 24.44 -26.10
C PHE A 329 35.18 25.45 -27.20
N GLU A 330 36.48 25.65 -27.45
CA GLU A 330 37.00 26.39 -28.60
C GLU A 330 38.23 25.64 -29.15
N ALA A 331 37.99 24.47 -29.73
CA ALA A 331 38.86 23.81 -30.70
C ALA A 331 38.01 22.77 -31.42
N ASP A 332 38.27 22.53 -32.70
CA ASP A 332 37.63 21.51 -33.56
C ASP A 332 36.42 21.95 -34.40
N LEU A 333 36.48 23.16 -34.97
CA LEU A 333 35.83 23.44 -36.25
C LEU A 333 36.86 24.02 -37.24
N GLN A 334 37.70 23.14 -37.79
CA GLN A 334 38.32 23.37 -39.10
C GLN A 334 37.62 22.46 -40.11
N TRP A 335 36.82 23.07 -40.98
CA TRP A 335 36.21 22.44 -42.15
C TRP A 335 37.23 22.41 -43.29
N ASP A 336 37.48 21.23 -43.87
CA ASP A 336 38.30 21.04 -45.08
C ASP A 336 37.45 21.30 -46.34
N GLU A 337 37.63 22.45 -46.99
CA GLU A 337 37.07 22.81 -48.30
C GLU A 337 37.89 22.18 -49.45
N ALA A 338 37.82 20.86 -49.64
CA ALA A 338 38.45 20.20 -50.79
C ALA A 338 37.74 18.90 -51.21
N SER A 339 36.48 18.95 -51.65
CA SER A 339 35.86 17.79 -52.33
C SER A 339 34.70 18.09 -53.30
N GLU A 340 34.52 19.32 -53.79
CA GLU A 340 33.51 19.62 -54.82
C GLU A 340 34.09 20.42 -56.00
N ALA A 341 34.82 19.74 -56.89
CA ALA A 341 35.09 20.26 -58.23
C ALA A 341 35.42 19.14 -59.26
N GLU A 342 34.68 18.03 -59.28
CA GLU A 342 34.74 17.05 -60.40
C GLU A 342 33.36 16.59 -60.88
N ALA A 343 32.34 17.45 -60.75
CA ALA A 343 31.00 17.20 -61.29
C ALA A 343 30.51 18.37 -62.18
N SER A 344 31.25 18.68 -63.24
CA SER A 344 30.81 19.61 -64.29
C SER A 344 31.57 19.36 -65.61
N ALA A 345 31.44 18.15 -66.16
CA ALA A 345 31.72 17.87 -67.55
C ALA A 345 30.94 16.62 -67.98
N HIS A 346 29.67 16.81 -68.37
CA HIS A 346 28.93 16.06 -69.40
C HIS A 346 27.43 16.32 -69.27
N VAL A 347 26.94 17.20 -70.14
CA VAL A 347 25.67 17.24 -70.91
C VAL A 347 25.20 18.68 -71.07
#